data_AF-A0AAU5S5X9-F1
#
_entry.id   AF-A0AAU5S5X9-F1
#
_cell.length_a   1.000
_cell.length_b   1.000
_cell.length_c   1.000
_cell.angle_alpha   90.00
_cell.angle_beta   90.00
_cell.angle_gamma   90.00
#
_symmetry.space_group_name_H-M   'P 1'
#
loop_
_entity.id
_entity.type
_entity.pdbx_description
1 polymer ?
#
loop_
_entity_poly.entity_id
_entity_poly.type
_entity_poly.pdbx_seq_one_letter_code
_entity_poly.pdbx_strand_id
1 'polypeptide(L)'
;MLALVLVAAAIAAWLYHRRTTRPGPGASAAARARQLRTPTVRIATALGIPTQRGREADRSEAGAVGEQRTAARLAPLAREGWIILHDRALPHGRANVDHLVVSPTGIVIMPDSKLWTSRYQLRLVNGRLLHGTWDVTRRLDSARYEAAAVSDALGVPVIPLISMDGPPIPAGELVVDGLLIVPADRLCVVLRDLNRTRGHRRGADPAALADRAEHLLPPYTRRHR
;
A
#
# COMPACT_ATOMS: atom_id res chain seq x y z
N MET A 1 17.53 -29.39 29.31
CA MET A 1 18.03 -28.79 28.04
C MET A 1 17.16 -29.08 26.83
N LEU A 2 16.72 -30.33 26.59
CA LEU A 2 15.92 -30.71 25.41
C LEU A 2 14.61 -29.91 25.24
N ALA A 3 13.88 -29.68 26.34
CA ALA A 3 12.61 -28.91 26.31
C ALA A 3 12.80 -27.44 25.89
N LEU A 4 13.90 -26.80 26.32
CA LEU A 4 14.24 -25.42 25.94
C LEU A 4 14.57 -25.30 24.45
N VAL A 5 15.25 -26.29 23.89
CA VAL A 5 15.57 -26.35 22.45
C VAL A 5 14.31 -26.57 21.61
N LEU A 6 13.37 -27.41 22.06
CA LEU A 6 12.11 -27.65 21.37
C LEU A 6 11.19 -26.41 21.39
N VAL A 7 11.14 -25.67 22.50
CA VAL A 7 10.39 -24.41 22.59
C VAL A 7 11.02 -23.34 21.70
N ALA A 8 12.36 -23.20 21.70
CA ALA A 8 13.06 -22.26 20.82
C ALA A 8 12.87 -22.61 19.33
N ALA A 9 12.90 -23.91 18.98
CA ALA A 9 12.63 -24.38 17.62
C ALA A 9 11.18 -24.17 17.20
N ALA A 10 10.21 -24.37 18.11
CA ALA A 10 8.81 -24.09 17.86
C ALA A 10 8.55 -22.59 17.69
N ILE A 11 9.19 -21.73 18.50
CA ILE A 11 9.13 -20.27 18.35
C ILE A 11 9.80 -19.85 17.03
N ALA A 12 10.97 -20.40 16.69
CA ALA A 12 11.65 -20.11 15.44
C ALA A 12 10.84 -20.57 14.21
N ALA A 13 10.24 -21.75 14.26
CA ALA A 13 9.35 -22.28 13.23
C ALA A 13 8.06 -21.45 13.14
N TRP A 14 7.50 -21.01 14.27
CA TRP A 14 6.32 -20.13 14.31
C TRP A 14 6.64 -18.73 13.78
N LEU A 15 7.78 -18.15 14.13
CA LEU A 15 8.28 -16.88 13.59
C LEU A 15 8.60 -16.98 12.09
N TYR A 16 9.21 -18.10 11.66
CA TYR A 16 9.50 -18.39 10.25
C TYR A 16 8.21 -18.59 9.45
N HIS A 17 7.22 -19.31 10.00
CA HIS A 17 5.93 -19.53 9.37
C HIS A 17 5.09 -18.23 9.33
N ARG A 18 5.13 -17.41 10.40
CA ARG A 18 4.55 -16.05 10.41
C ARG A 18 5.20 -15.13 9.38
N ARG A 19 6.50 -15.28 9.09
CA ARG A 19 7.19 -14.51 8.04
C ARG A 19 6.86 -15.00 6.63
N THR A 20 6.66 -16.29 6.43
CA THR A 20 6.45 -16.91 5.10
C THR A 20 4.99 -16.98 4.64
N THR A 21 4.01 -16.83 5.55
CA THR A 21 2.57 -16.85 5.23
C THR A 21 1.95 -15.47 5.04
N ARG A 22 2.73 -14.39 5.18
CA ARG A 22 2.24 -13.02 4.90
C ARG A 22 2.12 -12.84 3.38
N PRO A 23 0.95 -12.49 2.84
CA PRO A 23 0.84 -12.00 1.47
C PRO A 23 1.82 -10.84 1.31
N GLY A 24 2.67 -10.95 0.28
CA GLY A 24 3.60 -9.89 -0.08
C GLY A 24 2.87 -8.71 -0.71
N PRO A 25 3.59 -7.60 -0.95
CA PRO A 25 3.04 -6.44 -1.67
C PRO A 25 2.48 -6.87 -3.04
N GLY A 26 1.30 -6.37 -3.41
CA GLY A 26 0.64 -6.72 -4.67
C GLY A 26 0.09 -8.14 -4.74
N ALA A 27 0.11 -8.93 -3.65
CA ALA A 27 -0.32 -10.33 -3.70
C ALA A 27 -1.81 -10.46 -4.04
N SER A 28 -2.66 -9.64 -3.42
CA SER A 28 -4.10 -9.57 -3.71
C SER A 28 -4.38 -9.15 -5.16
N ALA A 29 -3.72 -8.11 -5.65
CA ALA A 29 -3.84 -7.62 -7.02
C ALA A 29 -3.34 -8.64 -8.05
N ALA A 30 -2.20 -9.28 -7.82
CA ALA A 30 -1.67 -10.34 -8.67
C ALA A 30 -2.59 -11.58 -8.69
N ALA A 31 -3.18 -11.94 -7.54
CA ALA A 31 -4.16 -13.02 -7.48
C ALA A 31 -5.44 -12.68 -8.27
N ARG A 32 -5.89 -11.42 -8.20
CA ARG A 32 -7.03 -10.93 -9.00
C ARG A 32 -6.75 -11.02 -10.50
N ALA A 33 -5.58 -10.60 -10.95
CA ALA A 33 -5.15 -10.67 -12.35
C ALA A 33 -5.18 -12.13 -12.86
N ARG A 34 -4.61 -13.08 -12.09
CA ARG A 34 -4.62 -14.51 -12.44
C ARG A 34 -6.03 -15.08 -12.59
N GLN A 35 -6.97 -14.68 -11.72
CA GLN A 35 -8.35 -15.15 -11.78
C GLN A 35 -9.12 -14.60 -12.99
N LEU A 36 -8.83 -13.36 -13.38
CA LEU A 36 -9.47 -12.72 -14.54
C LEU A 36 -9.00 -13.30 -15.87
N ARG A 37 -7.75 -13.80 -15.92
CA ARG A 37 -7.15 -14.45 -17.09
C ARG A 37 -7.59 -15.92 -17.24
N THR A 38 -8.90 -16.12 -17.42
CA THR A 38 -9.49 -17.43 -17.78
C THR A 38 -8.97 -17.93 -19.13
N PRO A 39 -9.07 -19.23 -19.46
CA PRO A 39 -8.61 -19.75 -20.76
C PRO A 39 -9.19 -18.98 -21.96
N THR A 40 -10.48 -18.64 -21.91
CA THR A 40 -11.16 -17.83 -22.94
C THR A 40 -10.57 -16.43 -23.07
N VAL A 41 -10.25 -15.77 -21.96
CA VAL A 41 -9.63 -14.43 -21.95
C VAL A 41 -8.20 -14.52 -22.52
N ARG A 42 -7.44 -15.58 -22.20
CA ARG A 42 -6.09 -15.79 -22.74
C ARG A 42 -6.11 -15.99 -24.25
N ILE A 43 -7.04 -16.80 -24.77
CA ILE A 43 -7.20 -17.00 -26.21
C ILE A 43 -7.57 -15.69 -26.89
N ALA A 44 -8.55 -14.96 -26.35
CA ALA A 44 -8.94 -13.65 -26.89
C ALA A 44 -7.75 -12.68 -26.92
N THR A 45 -6.96 -12.59 -25.85
CA THR A 45 -5.73 -11.78 -25.81
C THR A 45 -4.70 -12.21 -26.86
N ALA A 46 -4.47 -13.51 -27.04
CA ALA A 46 -3.53 -14.02 -28.04
C ALA A 46 -3.96 -13.68 -29.48
N LEU A 47 -5.28 -13.59 -29.72
CA LEU A 47 -5.86 -13.16 -31.00
C LEU A 47 -6.00 -11.63 -31.12
N GLY A 48 -5.52 -10.84 -30.16
CA GLY A 48 -5.66 -9.38 -30.14
C GLY A 48 -7.09 -8.88 -29.90
N ILE A 49 -7.99 -9.74 -29.42
CA ILE A 49 -9.40 -9.40 -29.16
C ILE A 49 -9.53 -8.81 -27.74
N PRO A 50 -9.89 -7.52 -27.60
CA PRO A 50 -9.97 -6.88 -26.30
C PRO A 50 -11.22 -7.34 -25.53
N THR A 51 -11.03 -7.87 -24.32
CA THR A 51 -12.14 -8.24 -23.42
C THR A 51 -12.15 -7.35 -22.18
N GLN A 52 -13.33 -7.16 -21.57
CA GLN A 52 -13.43 -6.41 -20.30
C GLN A 52 -12.60 -7.07 -19.20
N ARG A 53 -12.68 -8.41 -19.07
CA ARG A 53 -11.90 -9.17 -18.09
C ARG A 53 -10.40 -9.08 -18.34
N GLY A 54 -9.97 -9.07 -19.61
CA GLY A 54 -8.57 -8.85 -19.97
C GLY A 54 -8.08 -7.48 -19.49
N ARG A 55 -8.81 -6.41 -19.82
CA ARG A 55 -8.46 -5.05 -19.35
C ARG A 55 -8.44 -4.94 -17.82
N GLU A 56 -9.35 -5.62 -17.13
CA GLU A 56 -9.35 -5.65 -15.67
C GLU A 56 -8.14 -6.43 -15.13
N ALA A 57 -7.76 -7.54 -15.76
CA ALA A 57 -6.57 -8.29 -15.39
C ALA A 57 -5.30 -7.45 -15.53
N ASP A 58 -5.17 -6.73 -16.64
CA ASP A 58 -4.02 -5.86 -16.92
C ASP A 58 -3.91 -4.73 -15.90
N ARG A 59 -5.05 -4.14 -15.50
CA ARG A 59 -5.09 -3.13 -14.42
C ARG A 59 -4.67 -3.72 -13.08
N SER A 60 -5.15 -4.91 -12.74
CA SER A 60 -4.74 -5.59 -11.50
C SER A 60 -3.26 -5.97 -11.52
N GLU A 61 -2.72 -6.38 -12.66
CA GLU A 61 -1.29 -6.67 -12.81
C GLU A 61 -0.44 -5.40 -12.67
N ALA A 62 -0.83 -4.30 -13.32
CA ALA A 62 -0.18 -3.00 -13.16
C ALA A 62 -0.24 -2.51 -11.70
N GLY A 63 -1.36 -2.70 -11.00
CA GLY A 63 -1.51 -2.40 -9.58
C GLY A 63 -0.49 -3.19 -8.73
N ALA A 64 -0.42 -4.51 -8.93
CA ALA A 64 0.52 -5.37 -8.22
C ALA A 64 1.98 -4.94 -8.44
N VAL A 65 2.35 -4.55 -9.66
CA VAL A 65 3.69 -4.02 -9.97
C VAL A 65 3.95 -2.71 -9.23
N GLY A 66 2.97 -1.82 -9.18
CA GLY A 66 3.06 -0.56 -8.43
C GLY A 66 3.34 -0.80 -6.94
N GLU A 67 2.54 -1.67 -6.31
CA GLU A 67 2.69 -2.04 -4.90
C GLU A 67 4.06 -2.70 -4.61
N GLN A 68 4.51 -3.61 -5.48
CA GLN A 68 5.82 -4.26 -5.34
C GLN A 68 6.97 -3.26 -5.43
N ARG A 69 6.90 -2.30 -6.36
CA ARG A 69 7.92 -1.25 -6.50
C ARG A 69 7.91 -0.32 -5.29
N THR A 70 6.74 0.09 -4.80
CA THR A 70 6.64 0.88 -3.56
C THR A 70 7.22 0.12 -2.37
N ALA A 71 6.91 -1.16 -2.20
CA ALA A 71 7.50 -1.97 -1.13
C ALA A 71 9.02 -2.06 -1.23
N ALA A 72 9.57 -2.26 -2.43
CA ALA A 72 11.01 -2.26 -2.65
C ALA A 72 11.66 -0.93 -2.24
N ARG A 73 11.00 0.20 -2.52
CA ARG A 73 11.45 1.54 -2.11
C ARG A 73 11.37 1.75 -0.60
N LEU A 74 10.34 1.19 0.06
CA LEU A 74 10.16 1.27 1.52
C LEU A 74 11.13 0.37 2.30
N ALA A 75 11.59 -0.74 1.70
CA ALA A 75 12.42 -1.75 2.37
C ALA A 75 13.64 -1.21 3.16
N PRO A 76 14.38 -0.17 2.71
CA PRO A 76 15.46 0.43 3.48
C PRO A 76 15.03 0.98 4.84
N LEU A 77 13.80 1.53 4.96
CA LEU A 77 13.30 2.13 6.19
C LEU A 77 13.17 1.13 7.34
N ALA A 78 13.01 -0.16 7.05
CA ALA A 78 12.95 -1.20 8.07
C ALA A 78 14.23 -1.23 8.95
N ARG A 79 15.39 -0.92 8.36
CA ARG A 79 16.67 -0.83 9.10
C ARG A 79 16.77 0.43 9.96
N GLU A 80 15.91 1.41 9.72
CA GLU A 80 15.81 2.67 10.45
C GLU A 80 14.74 2.63 11.55
N GLY A 81 14.21 1.44 11.87
CA GLY A 81 13.21 1.24 12.92
C GLY A 81 11.77 1.48 12.49
N TRP A 82 11.52 1.64 11.18
CA TRP A 82 10.16 1.70 10.65
C TRP A 82 9.55 0.30 10.57
N ILE A 83 8.26 0.18 10.90
CA ILE A 83 7.51 -1.06 10.76
C ILE A 83 6.59 -0.91 9.55
N ILE A 84 6.67 -1.87 8.63
CA ILE A 84 5.94 -1.83 7.35
C ILE A 84 5.07 -3.07 7.24
N LEU A 85 3.77 -2.85 7.08
CA LEU A 85 2.76 -3.90 6.90
C LEU A 85 2.17 -3.77 5.49
N HIS A 86 2.21 -4.86 4.73
CA HIS A 86 1.78 -4.90 3.33
C HIS A 86 0.44 -5.61 3.16
N ASP A 87 -0.40 -5.19 2.23
CA ASP A 87 -1.61 -5.90 1.80
C ASP A 87 -2.51 -6.30 3.01
N ARG A 88 -2.99 -5.28 3.73
CA ARG A 88 -3.82 -5.44 4.94
C ARG A 88 -5.30 -5.36 4.60
N ALA A 89 -6.13 -6.24 5.13
CA ALA A 89 -7.57 -6.14 5.00
C ALA A 89 -8.12 -5.00 5.85
N LEU A 90 -9.07 -4.24 5.31
CA LEU A 90 -9.87 -3.34 6.14
C LEU A 90 -10.83 -4.15 7.04
N PRO A 91 -11.22 -3.62 8.21
CA PRO A 91 -12.14 -4.31 9.12
C PRO A 91 -13.53 -4.57 8.50
N HIS A 92 -13.94 -3.68 7.59
CA HIS A 92 -15.23 -3.75 6.91
C HIS A 92 -15.05 -3.66 5.39
N GLY A 93 -15.86 -4.42 4.65
CA GLY A 93 -15.86 -4.40 3.19
C GLY A 93 -14.83 -5.35 2.57
N ARG A 94 -14.52 -5.11 1.28
CA ARG A 94 -13.68 -6.00 0.46
C ARG A 94 -12.39 -5.35 -0.02
N ALA A 95 -12.06 -4.16 0.51
CA ALA A 95 -10.88 -3.41 0.16
C ALA A 95 -9.68 -3.82 1.04
N ASN A 96 -8.50 -3.54 0.53
CA ASN A 96 -7.22 -3.75 1.18
C ASN A 96 -6.44 -2.43 1.20
N VAL A 97 -5.50 -2.34 2.12
CA VAL A 97 -4.51 -1.27 2.22
C VAL A 97 -3.19 -1.82 1.68
N ASP A 98 -2.65 -1.17 0.65
CA ASP A 98 -1.39 -1.58 0.01
C ASP A 98 -0.22 -1.61 1.01
N HIS A 99 -0.06 -0.50 1.74
CA HIS A 99 1.00 -0.30 2.71
C HIS A 99 0.49 0.48 3.93
N LEU A 100 0.79 -0.03 5.11
CA LEU A 100 0.68 0.69 6.36
C LEU A 100 2.06 0.77 7.00
N VAL A 101 2.49 1.98 7.31
CA VAL A 101 3.84 2.27 7.77
C VAL A 101 3.76 2.95 9.13
N VAL A 102 4.43 2.37 10.13
CA VAL A 102 4.57 2.95 11.46
C VAL A 102 5.99 3.47 11.61
N SER A 103 6.11 4.76 11.88
CA SER A 103 7.39 5.42 12.08
C SER A 103 8.01 5.10 13.45
N PRO A 104 9.34 5.26 13.62
CA PRO A 104 10.00 5.12 14.92
C PRO A 104 9.43 6.03 16.03
N THR A 105 8.76 7.12 15.66
CA THR A 105 8.13 8.06 16.62
C THR A 105 6.65 7.77 16.86
N GLY A 106 6.10 6.68 16.32
CA GLY A 106 4.73 6.23 16.58
C GLY A 106 3.66 6.82 15.67
N ILE A 107 4.05 7.53 14.60
CA ILE A 107 3.13 8.03 13.58
C ILE A 107 2.75 6.90 12.61
N VAL A 108 1.46 6.82 12.25
CA VAL A 108 0.94 5.93 11.22
C VAL A 108 0.76 6.68 9.91
N ILE A 109 1.38 6.17 8.84
CA ILE A 109 1.24 6.67 7.48
C ILE A 109 0.76 5.53 6.59
N MET A 110 -0.13 5.84 5.66
CA MET A 110 -0.69 4.88 4.72
C MET A 110 -0.36 5.30 3.28
N PRO A 111 0.79 4.83 2.73
CA PRO A 111 1.09 4.99 1.32
C PRO A 111 0.17 4.10 0.45
N ASP A 112 -0.63 4.71 -0.40
CA ASP A 112 -1.36 4.04 -1.50
C ASP A 112 -0.51 4.13 -2.79
N SER A 113 -0.36 3.00 -3.48
CA SER A 113 0.49 2.90 -4.67
C SER A 113 -0.30 3.15 -5.94
N LYS A 114 0.09 4.16 -6.73
CA LYS A 114 -0.49 4.41 -8.06
C LYS A 114 0.59 4.30 -9.13
N LEU A 115 0.47 3.30 -10.03
CA LEU A 115 1.31 3.17 -11.21
C LEU A 115 0.56 3.65 -12.46
N TRP A 116 0.92 4.83 -12.97
CA TRP A 116 0.30 5.44 -14.15
C TRP A 116 1.34 5.66 -15.27
N THR A 117 0.88 5.97 -16.49
CA THR A 117 1.81 6.23 -17.60
C THR A 117 2.61 7.53 -17.38
N SER A 118 3.90 7.47 -17.64
CA SER A 118 4.82 8.62 -17.62
C SER A 118 4.64 9.58 -18.79
N ARG A 119 3.86 9.20 -19.80
CA ARG A 119 3.62 10.01 -21.01
C ARG A 119 2.97 11.36 -20.71
N TYR A 120 2.24 11.47 -19.61
CA TYR A 120 1.56 12.69 -19.20
C TYR A 120 1.94 13.05 -17.77
N GLN A 121 2.15 14.35 -17.53
CA GLN A 121 2.41 14.88 -16.19
C GLN A 121 1.13 14.99 -15.37
N LEU A 122 1.29 15.04 -14.05
CA LEU A 122 0.24 15.45 -13.13
C LEU A 122 0.30 16.96 -12.87
N ARG A 123 -0.87 17.57 -12.83
CA ARG A 123 -1.06 18.99 -12.45
C ARG A 123 -2.28 19.14 -11.58
N LEU A 124 -2.21 20.09 -10.66
CA LEU A 124 -3.38 20.60 -9.96
C LEU A 124 -3.91 21.81 -10.73
N VAL A 125 -5.18 21.77 -11.15
CA VAL A 125 -5.85 22.88 -11.83
C VAL A 125 -7.21 23.08 -11.20
N ASN A 126 -7.46 24.25 -10.60
CA ASN A 126 -8.72 24.60 -9.94
C ASN A 126 -9.20 23.51 -8.95
N GLY A 127 -8.28 22.99 -8.13
CA GLY A 127 -8.55 21.93 -7.15
C GLY A 127 -8.68 20.51 -7.72
N ARG A 128 -8.58 20.33 -9.04
CA ARG A 128 -8.68 19.02 -9.69
C ARG A 128 -7.32 18.47 -10.07
N LEU A 129 -7.11 17.18 -9.83
CA LEU A 129 -5.92 16.47 -10.29
C LEU A 129 -6.10 16.08 -11.76
N LEU A 130 -5.29 16.67 -12.63
CA LEU A 130 -5.25 16.32 -14.04
C LEU A 130 -4.04 15.47 -14.36
N HIS A 131 -4.25 14.38 -15.10
CA HIS A 131 -3.20 13.63 -15.79
C HIS A 131 -3.28 13.97 -17.26
N GLY A 132 -2.35 14.79 -17.78
CA GLY A 132 -2.53 15.41 -19.10
C GLY A 132 -3.77 16.30 -19.14
N THR A 133 -4.79 15.92 -19.91
CA THR A 133 -6.08 16.63 -20.01
C THR A 133 -7.21 15.92 -19.25
N TRP A 134 -6.96 14.74 -18.67
CA TRP A 134 -7.99 13.94 -18.01
C TRP A 134 -8.08 14.29 -16.52
N ASP A 135 -9.28 14.64 -16.06
CA ASP A 135 -9.59 14.77 -14.64
C ASP A 135 -9.61 13.39 -13.98
N VAL A 136 -8.66 13.16 -13.07
CA VAL A 136 -8.45 11.91 -12.35
C VAL A 136 -8.64 12.09 -10.85
N THR A 137 -9.25 13.20 -10.41
CA THR A 137 -9.45 13.52 -8.99
C THR A 137 -10.12 12.38 -8.23
N ARG A 138 -11.17 11.79 -8.81
CA ARG A 138 -11.90 10.65 -8.21
C ARG A 138 -11.08 9.38 -8.03
N ARG A 139 -9.90 9.26 -8.66
CA ARG A 139 -9.01 8.11 -8.44
C ARG A 139 -8.30 8.16 -7.09
N LEU A 140 -8.47 9.26 -6.35
CA LEU A 140 -7.91 9.47 -5.02
C LEU A 140 -8.89 9.14 -3.89
N ASP A 141 -10.17 8.95 -4.20
CA ASP A 141 -11.24 8.81 -3.21
C ASP A 141 -11.01 7.61 -2.28
N SER A 142 -10.46 6.51 -2.80
CA SER A 142 -10.21 5.28 -2.04
C SER A 142 -9.23 5.49 -0.88
N ALA A 143 -8.13 6.18 -1.13
CA ALA A 143 -7.06 6.37 -0.15
C ALA A 143 -7.52 7.13 1.10
N ARG A 144 -8.49 8.05 0.95
CA ARG A 144 -9.07 8.77 2.09
C ARG A 144 -9.98 7.88 2.92
N TYR A 145 -10.88 7.17 2.23
CA TYR A 145 -11.80 6.25 2.87
C TYR A 145 -11.05 5.15 3.63
N GLU A 146 -10.03 4.55 3.00
CA GLU A 146 -9.18 3.53 3.60
C GLU A 146 -8.44 4.06 4.82
N ALA A 147 -7.83 5.26 4.74
CA ALA A 147 -7.12 5.84 5.88
C ALA A 147 -8.05 6.17 7.04
N ALA A 148 -9.27 6.66 6.77
CA ALA A 148 -10.27 6.89 7.80
C ALA A 148 -10.67 5.58 8.50
N ALA A 149 -10.96 4.52 7.73
CA ALA A 149 -11.29 3.21 8.28
C ALA A 149 -10.15 2.60 9.11
N VAL A 150 -8.89 2.77 8.69
CA VAL A 150 -7.72 2.35 9.47
C VAL A 150 -7.59 3.20 10.73
N SER A 151 -7.80 4.52 10.63
CA SER A 151 -7.71 5.43 11.78
C SER A 151 -8.73 5.08 12.85
N ASP A 152 -9.97 4.80 12.46
CA ASP A 152 -11.04 4.38 13.36
C ASP A 152 -10.71 3.04 14.05
N ALA A 153 -10.18 2.07 13.31
CA ALA A 153 -9.79 0.77 13.87
C ALA A 153 -8.65 0.88 14.89
N LEU A 154 -7.62 1.66 14.56
CA LEU A 154 -6.45 1.82 15.42
C LEU A 154 -6.67 2.82 16.56
N GLY A 155 -7.68 3.68 16.47
CA GLY A 155 -7.93 4.76 17.43
C GLY A 155 -6.83 5.83 17.44
N VAL A 156 -6.07 5.95 16.35
CA VAL A 156 -5.02 6.95 16.18
C VAL A 156 -5.11 7.60 14.80
N PRO A 157 -4.66 8.86 14.62
CA PRO A 157 -4.64 9.49 13.32
C PRO A 157 -3.74 8.73 12.33
N VAL A 158 -4.25 8.51 11.11
CA VAL A 158 -3.51 7.94 9.98
C VAL A 158 -3.30 9.02 8.94
N ILE A 159 -2.07 9.17 8.46
CA ILE A 159 -1.75 10.12 7.39
C ILE A 159 -1.88 9.40 6.05
N PRO A 160 -2.90 9.69 5.21
CA PRO A 160 -2.94 9.14 3.87
C PRO A 160 -1.91 9.84 2.98
N LEU A 161 -1.27 9.08 2.10
CA LEU A 161 -0.28 9.58 1.14
C LEU A 161 -0.35 8.76 -0.13
N ILE A 162 -0.25 9.41 -1.30
CA ILE A 162 -0.16 8.72 -2.59
C ILE A 162 1.30 8.64 -3.03
N SER A 163 1.79 7.41 -3.23
CA SER A 163 3.04 7.10 -3.91
C SER A 163 2.75 6.95 -5.41
N MET A 164 3.12 7.96 -6.18
CA MET A 164 2.86 8.01 -7.62
C MET A 164 4.08 7.57 -8.43
N ASP A 165 3.97 6.44 -9.12
CA ASP A 165 5.00 5.92 -10.03
C ASP A 165 4.60 6.16 -11.49
N GLY A 166 5.49 6.80 -12.25
CA GLY A 166 5.34 7.04 -13.69
C GLY A 166 5.19 8.52 -14.07
N PRO A 167 4.04 9.18 -13.81
CA PRO A 167 3.82 10.56 -14.22
C PRO A 167 4.83 11.55 -13.62
N PRO A 168 5.40 12.47 -14.42
CA PRO A 168 6.13 13.61 -13.89
C PRO A 168 5.24 14.46 -12.98
N ILE A 169 5.79 14.88 -11.85
CA ILE A 169 5.18 15.88 -10.95
C ILE A 169 6.16 17.05 -10.87
N PRO A 170 6.05 18.08 -11.72
CA PRO A 170 7.05 19.15 -11.83
C PRO A 170 7.32 19.89 -10.52
N ALA A 171 6.30 20.06 -9.67
CA ALA A 171 6.42 20.68 -8.35
C ALA A 171 7.10 19.77 -7.31
N GLY A 172 7.38 18.50 -7.65
CA GLY A 172 7.95 17.50 -6.74
C GLY A 172 6.96 16.89 -5.75
N GLU A 173 5.83 17.55 -5.51
CA GLU A 173 4.69 17.05 -4.75
C GLU A 173 3.41 17.81 -5.15
N LEU A 174 2.25 17.26 -4.85
CA LEU A 174 0.95 17.92 -4.99
C LEU A 174 0.11 17.63 -3.75
N VAL A 175 -0.77 18.56 -3.39
CA VAL A 175 -1.77 18.34 -2.35
C VAL A 175 -3.15 18.56 -2.95
N VAL A 176 -4.00 17.53 -2.88
CA VAL A 176 -5.39 17.58 -3.36
C VAL A 176 -6.27 17.31 -2.17
N ASP A 177 -7.11 18.25 -1.74
CA ASP A 177 -7.99 18.16 -0.57
C ASP A 177 -7.29 17.71 0.74
N GLY A 178 -6.00 18.00 0.90
CA GLY A 178 -5.18 17.56 2.04
C GLY A 178 -4.55 16.15 1.92
N LEU A 179 -4.68 15.49 0.76
CA LEU A 179 -3.97 14.25 0.44
C LEU A 179 -2.68 14.60 -0.29
N LEU A 180 -1.55 14.24 0.32
CA LEU A 180 -0.23 14.47 -0.26
C LEU A 180 0.05 13.42 -1.34
N ILE A 181 0.45 13.87 -2.51
CA ILE A 181 0.82 13.05 -3.67
C ILE A 181 2.28 13.34 -3.97
N VAL A 182 3.11 12.29 -3.93
CA VAL A 182 4.55 12.41 -4.14
C VAL A 182 5.01 11.43 -5.21
N PRO A 183 6.04 11.78 -6.00
CA PRO A 183 6.76 10.82 -6.81
C PRO A 183 7.24 9.65 -5.96
N ALA A 184 7.13 8.42 -6.47
CA ALA A 184 7.45 7.21 -5.72
C ALA A 184 8.92 7.17 -5.25
N ASP A 185 9.84 7.76 -6.02
CA ASP A 185 11.26 7.88 -5.65
C ASP A 185 11.52 8.85 -4.49
N ARG A 186 10.61 9.80 -4.24
CA ARG A 186 10.66 10.72 -3.09
C ARG A 186 9.97 10.20 -1.83
N LEU A 187 9.24 9.08 -1.92
CA LEU A 187 8.43 8.53 -0.83
C LEU A 187 9.21 8.43 0.50
N CYS A 188 10.40 7.82 0.48
CA CYS A 188 11.18 7.63 1.71
C CYS A 188 11.72 8.94 2.29
N VAL A 189 12.02 9.94 1.45
CA VAL A 189 12.41 11.27 1.93
C VAL A 189 11.24 11.91 2.67
N VAL A 190 10.06 11.90 2.06
CA VAL A 190 8.84 12.48 2.65
C VAL A 190 8.46 11.78 3.95
N LEU A 191 8.55 10.44 4.02
CA LEU A 191 8.29 9.69 5.25
C LEU A 191 9.25 10.09 6.38
N ARG A 192 10.56 10.18 6.10
CA ARG A 192 11.54 10.66 7.08
C ARG A 192 11.25 12.08 7.54
N ASP A 193 10.82 12.96 6.65
CA ASP A 193 10.49 14.35 6.97
C ASP A 193 9.24 14.43 7.86
N LEU A 194 8.22 13.64 7.58
CA LEU A 194 7.04 13.51 8.44
C LEU A 194 7.42 13.00 9.84
N ASN A 195 8.28 11.98 9.93
CA ASN A 195 8.77 11.47 11.21
C ASN A 195 9.51 12.55 12.00
N ARG A 196 10.39 13.34 11.36
CA ARG A 196 11.12 14.43 12.01
C ARG A 196 10.20 15.55 12.49
N THR A 197 9.28 16.01 11.64
CA THR A 197 8.46 17.19 11.90
C THR A 197 7.29 16.91 12.86
N ARG A 198 6.68 15.73 12.77
CA ARG A 198 5.51 15.36 13.59
C ARG A 198 5.86 14.50 14.80
N GLY A 199 7.02 13.83 14.80
CA GLY A 199 7.44 12.91 15.85
C GLY A 199 7.81 13.57 17.18
N HIS A 200 7.91 14.90 17.21
CA HIS A 200 8.08 15.67 18.45
C HIS A 200 6.80 15.72 19.30
N ARG A 201 5.64 15.33 18.76
CA ARG A 201 4.44 15.06 19.54
C ARG A 201 4.54 13.60 19.99
N ARG A 202 4.57 13.31 21.31
CA ARG A 202 4.65 11.94 21.86
C ARG A 202 3.66 11.02 21.12
N GLY A 203 4.16 10.20 20.20
CA GLY A 203 3.36 9.18 19.52
C GLY A 203 3.12 7.98 20.43
N ALA A 204 2.23 7.09 19.99
CA ALA A 204 2.05 5.79 20.64
C ALA A 204 3.32 4.93 20.46
N ASP A 205 3.53 3.94 21.32
CA ASP A 205 4.60 2.96 21.15
C ASP A 205 4.50 2.30 19.76
N PRO A 206 5.51 2.46 18.88
CA PRO A 206 5.49 1.92 17.52
C PRO A 206 5.24 0.40 17.49
N ALA A 207 5.81 -0.35 18.43
CA ALA A 207 5.69 -1.80 18.46
C ALA A 207 4.26 -2.21 18.84
N ALA A 208 3.72 -1.66 19.92
CA ALA A 208 2.34 -1.91 20.32
C ALA A 208 1.33 -1.49 19.24
N LEU A 209 1.59 -0.40 18.53
CA LEU A 209 0.73 0.08 17.45
C LEU A 209 0.77 -0.84 16.23
N ALA A 210 1.95 -1.34 15.87
CA ALA A 210 2.11 -2.33 14.81
C ALA A 210 1.42 -3.66 15.16
N ASP A 211 1.57 -4.14 16.40
CA ASP A 211 0.90 -5.37 16.86
C ASP A 211 -0.63 -5.23 16.82
N ARG A 212 -1.14 -4.08 17.28
CA ARG A 212 -2.56 -3.74 17.16
C ARG A 212 -3.02 -3.71 15.70
N ALA A 213 -2.22 -3.12 14.81
CA ALA A 213 -2.53 -3.09 13.39
C ALA A 213 -2.51 -4.48 12.76
N GLU A 214 -1.54 -5.34 13.08
CA GLU A 214 -1.51 -6.73 12.60
C GLU A 214 -2.73 -7.54 13.07
N HIS A 215 -3.23 -7.27 14.28
CA HIS A 215 -4.40 -7.94 14.83
C HIS A 215 -5.71 -7.48 14.20
N LEU A 216 -5.92 -6.16 14.11
CA LEU A 216 -7.16 -5.56 13.64
C LEU A 216 -7.27 -5.52 12.11
N LEU A 217 -6.13 -5.51 11.42
CA LEU A 217 -6.02 -5.47 9.96
C LEU A 217 -5.27 -6.73 9.53
N PRO A 218 -5.94 -7.90 9.52
CA PRO A 218 -5.28 -9.14 9.16
C PRO A 218 -4.77 -9.07 7.72
N PRO A 219 -3.82 -9.95 7.32
CA PRO A 219 -3.43 -10.02 5.93
C PRO A 219 -4.63 -10.23 5.00
N TYR A 220 -4.67 -9.50 3.88
CA TYR A 220 -5.76 -9.64 2.94
C TYR A 220 -5.72 -11.03 2.30
N THR A 221 -6.55 -11.91 2.84
CA THR A 221 -6.82 -13.22 2.28
C THR A 221 -8.29 -13.28 1.93
N ARG A 222 -8.61 -13.84 0.77
CA ARG A 222 -9.99 -13.91 0.29
C ARG A 222 -10.90 -14.83 1.13
N ARG A 223 -10.40 -15.41 2.24
CA ARG A 223 -11.18 -16.20 3.21
C ARG A 223 -12.10 -15.35 4.09
N HIS A 224 -11.91 -14.03 4.14
CA HIS A 224 -12.89 -13.08 4.70
C HIS A 224 -14.11 -12.89 3.78
N ARG A 225 -14.62 -13.99 3.23
CA ARG A 225 -15.78 -14.06 2.34
C ARG A 225 -17.03 -14.42 3.12
#